data_AF-A0A9N9A3D4-F1
#
_entry.id   AF-A0A9N9A3D4-F1
#
_cell.length_a   1.000
_cell.length_b   1.000
_cell.length_c   1.000
_cell.angle_alpha   90.00
_cell.angle_beta   90.00
_cell.angle_gamma   90.00
#
_symmetry.space_group_name_H-M   'P 1'
#
loop_
_entity.id
_entity.type
_entity.pdbx_description
1 polymer ?
#
loop_
_entity_poly.entity_id
_entity_poly.type
_entity_poly.pdbx_seq_one_letter_code
_entity_poly.pdbx_strand_id
1 'polypeptide(L)'
;MVFLVFLDHIRLWAGLLSLLVFLYVRNFHITYTIFGGGVVRIIVEILKRIIREPRPINCKRKKKSYGMPSSHSAIVIYFAIFFSLQLYTSSLYEFFDFISIHTIQITSPIKTFIKLILFSLISLTALSVVWSRVALGYHTKKQVIVGMALGFWLGIIWYRLWWGYWSKTWIGQEYHLF
;
A
#
# COMPACT_ATOMS: atom_id res chain seq x y z
N MET A 1 17.71 7.71 16.40
CA MET A 1 16.91 8.95 16.19
C MET A 1 16.65 9.23 14.70
N VAL A 2 17.67 9.14 13.83
CA VAL A 2 17.58 9.42 12.37
C VAL A 2 16.46 8.65 11.65
N PHE A 3 16.36 7.32 11.84
CA PHE A 3 15.33 6.49 11.20
C PHE A 3 13.88 6.94 11.49
N LEU A 4 13.61 7.35 12.74
CA LEU A 4 12.29 7.83 13.13
C LEU A 4 11.96 9.20 12.52
N VAL A 5 12.96 10.08 12.35
CA VAL A 5 12.81 11.37 11.67
C VAL A 5 12.52 11.17 10.18
N PHE A 6 13.20 10.22 9.54
CA PHE A 6 12.90 9.81 8.17
C PHE A 6 11.45 9.33 8.04
N LEU A 7 11.00 8.45 8.94
CA LEU A 7 9.61 7.97 8.98
C LEU A 7 8.59 9.06 9.33
N ASP A 8 8.99 10.19 9.92
CA ASP A 8 8.08 11.33 10.12
C ASP A 8 7.76 12.04 8.80
N HIS A 9 8.77 12.16 7.94
CA HIS A 9 8.66 12.82 6.63
C HIS A 9 8.18 11.89 5.52
N ILE A 10 7.94 10.61 5.83
CA ILE A 10 7.48 9.59 4.88
C ILE A 10 6.26 10.04 4.06
N ARG A 11 5.38 10.89 4.62
CA ARG A 11 4.21 11.42 3.90
C ARG A 11 4.61 12.29 2.70
N LEU A 12 5.64 13.11 2.84
CA LEU A 12 6.10 13.98 1.75
C LEU A 12 6.80 13.15 0.69
N TRP A 13 7.71 12.26 1.10
CA TRP A 13 8.43 11.37 0.19
C TRP A 13 7.50 10.42 -0.57
N ALA A 14 6.56 9.78 0.13
CA ALA A 14 5.59 8.88 -0.51
C ALA A 14 4.63 9.64 -1.44
N GLY A 15 4.21 10.85 -1.07
CA GLY A 15 3.35 11.68 -1.92
C GLY A 15 4.04 12.14 -3.20
N LEU A 16 5.28 12.63 -3.07
CA LEU A 16 6.10 13.05 -4.21
C LEU A 16 6.41 11.85 -5.11
N LEU A 17 6.84 10.72 -4.54
CA LEU A 17 7.10 9.50 -5.29
C LEU A 17 5.85 9.01 -6.03
N SER A 18 4.69 9.00 -5.37
CA SER A 18 3.44 8.58 -6.01
C SER A 18 3.06 9.48 -7.18
N LEU A 19 3.26 10.80 -7.05
CA LEU A 19 3.01 11.75 -8.14
C LEU A 19 3.99 11.54 -9.30
N LEU A 20 5.28 11.39 -9.01
CA LEU A 20 6.30 11.12 -10.03
C LEU A 20 6.02 9.82 -10.76
N VAL A 21 5.69 8.75 -10.04
CA VAL A 21 5.31 7.45 -10.62
C VAL A 21 4.05 7.58 -11.47
N PHE A 22 3.03 8.30 -11.01
CA PHE A 22 1.81 8.52 -11.79
C PHE A 22 2.08 9.29 -13.10
N LEU A 23 2.96 10.29 -13.07
CA LEU A 23 3.31 11.09 -14.25
C LEU A 23 4.24 10.34 -15.21
N TYR A 24 5.12 9.49 -14.68
CA TYR A 24 6.12 8.75 -15.44
C TYR A 24 5.56 7.45 -16.03
N VAL A 25 4.79 6.71 -15.23
CA VAL A 25 4.31 5.37 -15.59
C VAL A 25 2.99 5.46 -16.34
N ARG A 26 3.02 5.03 -17.60
CA ARG A 26 1.83 4.86 -18.45
C ARG A 26 1.23 3.46 -18.33
N ASN A 27 1.34 2.82 -17.16
CA ASN A 27 0.78 1.50 -16.90
C ASN A 27 -0.53 1.64 -16.12
N PHE A 28 -1.65 1.28 -16.77
CA PHE A 28 -2.99 1.34 -16.19
C PHE A 28 -3.08 0.61 -14.85
N HIS A 29 -2.36 -0.50 -14.69
CA HIS A 29 -2.34 -1.28 -13.46
C HIS A 29 -1.72 -0.50 -12.28
N ILE A 30 -0.59 0.17 -12.49
CA ILE A 30 0.02 0.99 -11.43
C ILE A 30 -0.86 2.18 -11.10
N THR A 31 -1.39 2.85 -12.12
CA THR A 31 -2.31 3.97 -11.96
C THR A 31 -3.54 3.57 -11.15
N TYR A 32 -4.13 2.42 -11.43
CA TYR A 32 -5.26 1.85 -10.69
C TYR A 32 -4.90 1.59 -9.22
N THR A 33 -3.73 1.02 -8.95
CA THR A 33 -3.25 0.75 -7.58
C THR A 33 -3.05 2.04 -6.78
N ILE A 34 -2.44 3.07 -7.38
CA ILE A 34 -2.23 4.38 -6.75
C ILE A 34 -3.57 5.07 -6.51
N PHE A 35 -4.48 5.02 -7.48
CA PHE A 35 -5.82 5.59 -7.37
C PHE A 35 -6.59 4.99 -6.19
N GLY A 36 -6.54 3.66 -6.02
CA GLY A 36 -7.12 2.99 -4.86
C GLY A 36 -6.54 3.49 -3.53
N GLY A 37 -5.23 3.77 -3.45
CA GLY A 37 -4.63 4.38 -2.27
C GLY A 37 -5.19 5.79 -1.97
N GLY A 38 -5.51 6.56 -3.01
CA GLY A 38 -6.24 7.83 -2.90
C GLY A 38 -7.67 7.64 -2.35
N VAL A 39 -8.40 6.64 -2.84
CA VAL A 39 -9.72 6.28 -2.33
C VAL A 39 -9.67 5.88 -0.85
N VAL A 40 -8.71 5.04 -0.44
CA VAL A 40 -8.51 4.69 0.98
C VAL A 40 -8.30 5.95 1.82
N ARG A 41 -7.49 6.90 1.33
CA ARG A 41 -7.28 8.17 2.03
C ARG A 41 -8.58 8.95 2.22
N ILE A 42 -9.42 9.05 1.19
CA ILE A 42 -10.72 9.75 1.27
C ILE A 42 -11.62 9.06 2.30
N ILE A 43 -11.74 7.73 2.24
CA ILE A 43 -12.53 6.94 3.19
C ILE A 43 -12.07 7.17 4.63
N VAL A 44 -10.75 7.16 4.88
CA VAL A 44 -10.20 7.44 6.21
C VAL A 44 -10.57 8.84 6.70
N GLU A 45 -10.49 9.86 5.85
CA GLU A 45 -10.85 11.23 6.25
C GLU A 45 -12.36 11.39 6.53
N ILE A 46 -13.22 10.66 5.80
CA ILE A 46 -14.65 10.58 6.10
C ILE A 46 -14.85 9.90 7.46
N LEU A 47 -14.27 8.72 7.68
CA LEU A 47 -14.40 7.98 8.94
C LEU A 47 -13.91 8.76 10.15
N LYS A 48 -12.82 9.52 10.01
CA LYS A 48 -12.34 10.43 11.06
C LYS A 48 -13.38 11.47 11.48
N ARG A 49 -14.11 12.03 10.51
CA ARG A 49 -15.15 13.03 10.77
C ARG A 49 -16.41 12.42 11.39
N ILE A 50 -16.64 11.13 11.18
CA ILE A 50 -17.73 10.36 11.78
C ILE A 50 -17.38 9.96 13.22
N ILE A 51 -16.24 9.28 13.42
CA ILE A 51 -15.85 8.69 14.70
C ILE A 51 -15.39 9.76 15.70
N ARG A 52 -14.68 10.79 15.22
CA ARG A 52 -14.20 11.93 16.01
C ARG A 52 -13.36 11.57 17.25
N GLU A 53 -12.69 10.41 17.25
CA GLU A 53 -11.85 10.01 18.39
C GLU A 53 -10.63 10.97 18.52
N PRO A 54 -10.35 11.50 19.73
CA PRO A 54 -9.19 12.35 19.95
C PRO A 54 -7.87 11.61 19.78
N ARG A 55 -6.81 12.36 19.48
CA ARG A 55 -5.44 11.83 19.49
C ARG A 55 -4.93 11.66 20.93
N PRO A 56 -3.86 10.88 21.15
CA PRO A 56 -3.20 10.79 22.45
C PRO A 56 -2.82 12.17 23.00
N ILE A 57 -3.02 12.38 24.31
CA ILE A 57 -2.78 13.68 24.99
C ILE A 57 -1.32 14.12 24.84
N ASN A 58 -0.38 13.18 24.87
CA ASN A 58 1.07 13.42 24.76
C ASN A 58 1.57 13.46 23.31
N CYS A 59 0.69 13.80 22.34
CA CYS A 59 1.09 13.94 20.94
C CYS A 59 2.16 15.03 20.80
N LYS A 60 3.39 14.64 20.45
CA LYS A 60 4.51 15.58 20.19
C LYS A 60 4.18 16.67 19.16
N ARG A 61 3.20 16.42 18.30
CA ARG A 61 2.71 17.35 17.29
C ARG A 61 1.19 17.49 17.41
N LYS A 62 0.72 18.62 17.96
CA LYS A 62 -0.71 18.94 18.05
C LYS A 62 -1.31 19.10 16.65
N LYS A 63 -1.76 18.01 16.04
CA LYS A 63 -2.54 18.04 14.80
C LYS A 63 -4.00 18.30 15.16
N LYS A 64 -4.65 19.30 14.52
CA LYS A 64 -6.09 19.60 14.67
C LYS A 64 -7.05 18.50 14.16
N SER A 65 -6.53 17.35 13.72
CA SER A 65 -7.31 16.27 13.08
C SER A 65 -7.49 15.07 14.01
N TYR A 66 -8.65 14.43 13.93
CA TYR A 66 -9.00 13.21 14.67
C TYR A 66 -8.00 12.06 14.47
N GLY A 67 -7.94 11.19 15.48
CA GLY A 67 -6.94 10.13 15.59
C GLY A 67 -7.35 8.80 14.95
N MET A 68 -8.64 8.54 14.78
CA MET A 68 -9.17 7.25 14.34
C MET A 68 -9.92 7.35 13.02
N PRO A 69 -9.66 6.46 12.04
CA PRO A 69 -8.55 5.52 11.97
C PRO A 69 -7.21 6.19 11.57
N SER A 70 -6.09 5.51 11.85
CA SER A 70 -4.76 5.97 11.40
C SER A 70 -4.61 5.88 9.88
N SER A 71 -4.55 7.02 9.18
CA SER A 71 -4.36 7.06 7.72
C SER A 71 -3.08 6.40 7.25
N HIS A 72 -1.98 6.56 7.99
CA HIS A 72 -0.70 5.98 7.60
C HIS A 72 -0.78 4.45 7.67
N SER A 73 -1.41 3.93 8.73
CA SER A 73 -1.61 2.50 8.89
C SER A 73 -2.53 1.94 7.81
N ALA A 74 -3.65 2.60 7.52
CA ALA A 74 -4.58 2.15 6.49
C ALA A 74 -3.97 2.15 5.09
N ILE A 75 -3.32 3.24 4.67
CA ILE A 75 -2.75 3.36 3.32
C ILE A 75 -1.59 2.39 3.13
N VAL A 76 -0.68 2.28 4.10
CA VAL A 76 0.47 1.36 3.99
C VAL A 76 0.05 -0.09 3.98
N ILE A 77 -0.92 -0.48 4.82
CA ILE A 77 -1.44 -1.86 4.80
C ILE A 77 -2.21 -2.15 3.51
N TYR A 78 -2.97 -1.19 2.98
CA TYR A 78 -3.61 -1.31 1.67
C TYR A 78 -2.59 -1.67 0.58
N PHE A 79 -1.51 -0.89 0.45
CA PHE A 79 -0.47 -1.17 -0.55
C PHE A 79 0.23 -2.50 -0.28
N ALA A 80 0.56 -2.80 0.98
CA ALA A 80 1.22 -4.05 1.34
C ALA A 80 0.39 -5.27 0.94
N ILE A 81 -0.93 -5.25 1.21
CA ILE A 81 -1.84 -6.32 0.84
C ILE A 81 -2.00 -6.41 -0.68
N PHE A 82 -2.20 -5.28 -1.36
CA PHE A 82 -2.34 -5.27 -2.82
C PHE A 82 -1.12 -5.88 -3.51
N PHE A 83 0.10 -5.42 -3.17
CA PHE A 83 1.33 -5.96 -3.75
C PHE A 83 1.60 -7.41 -3.36
N SER A 84 1.24 -7.82 -2.13
CA SER A 84 1.37 -9.22 -1.71
C SER A 84 0.47 -10.15 -2.52
N LEU A 85 -0.77 -9.72 -2.79
CA LEU A 85 -1.70 -10.47 -3.64
C LEU A 85 -1.22 -10.51 -5.10
N GLN A 86 -0.71 -9.39 -5.63
CA GLN A 86 -0.08 -9.35 -6.95
C GLN A 86 1.08 -10.34 -7.05
N LEU A 87 2.01 -10.31 -6.09
CA LEU A 87 3.16 -11.22 -6.03
C LEU A 87 2.74 -12.69 -6.01
N TYR A 88 1.67 -13.01 -5.28
CA TYR A 88 1.18 -14.37 -5.16
C TYR A 88 0.53 -14.87 -6.45
N THR A 89 -0.28 -14.03 -7.10
CA THR A 89 -1.13 -14.43 -8.24
C THR A 89 -0.45 -14.28 -9.61
N SER A 90 0.50 -13.36 -9.77
CA SER A 90 1.18 -13.11 -11.05
C SER A 90 2.50 -13.88 -11.17
N SER A 91 2.95 -14.10 -12.40
CA SER A 91 4.33 -14.57 -12.60
C SER A 91 5.33 -13.52 -12.11
N LEU A 92 6.54 -13.94 -11.70
CA LEU A 92 7.56 -12.95 -11.29
C LEU A 92 7.93 -12.00 -12.43
N TYR A 93 7.87 -12.47 -13.67
CA TYR A 93 8.12 -11.64 -14.84
C TYR A 93 7.07 -10.54 -14.96
N GLU A 94 5.77 -10.89 -14.91
CA GLU A 94 4.68 -9.90 -14.89
C GLU A 94 4.79 -8.94 -13.71
N PHE A 95 5.22 -9.41 -12.54
CA PHE A 95 5.42 -8.55 -11.38
C PHE A 95 6.60 -7.59 -11.57
N PHE A 96 7.73 -8.05 -12.12
CA PHE A 96 8.89 -7.21 -12.37
C PHE A 96 8.64 -6.21 -13.51
N ASP A 97 7.97 -6.64 -14.58
CA ASP A 97 7.49 -5.76 -15.64
C ASP A 97 6.48 -4.74 -15.10
N PHE A 98 5.58 -5.17 -14.22
CA PHE A 98 4.70 -4.28 -13.47
C PHE A 98 5.46 -3.20 -12.70
N ILE A 99 6.60 -3.50 -12.05
CA ILE A 99 7.45 -2.48 -11.40
C ILE A 99 8.54 -1.89 -12.33
N SER A 100 8.43 -2.10 -13.64
CA SER A 100 9.33 -1.58 -14.68
C SER A 100 10.79 -2.02 -14.54
N ILE A 101 11.04 -3.21 -13.99
CA ILE A 101 12.35 -3.84 -13.89
C ILE A 101 12.45 -4.94 -14.95
N HIS A 102 13.23 -4.70 -16.00
CA HIS A 102 13.45 -5.70 -17.05
C HIS A 102 14.42 -6.76 -16.53
N THR A 103 13.96 -8.01 -16.40
CA THR A 103 14.73 -9.09 -15.74
C THR A 103 15.13 -10.23 -16.68
N ILE A 104 16.28 -10.81 -16.35
CA ILE A 104 16.94 -11.99 -16.94
C ILE A 104 16.12 -13.27 -16.65
N GLN A 105 16.21 -14.31 -17.49
CA GLN A 105 15.55 -15.60 -17.25
C GLN A 105 16.04 -16.25 -15.92
N ILE A 106 15.10 -16.50 -15.01
CA ILE A 106 15.35 -17.12 -13.69
C ILE A 106 14.68 -18.51 -13.61
N THR A 107 15.29 -19.48 -12.93
CA THR A 107 14.77 -20.84 -12.71
C THR A 107 13.67 -20.91 -11.63
N SER A 108 12.83 -21.96 -11.65
CA SER A 108 11.63 -22.07 -10.80
C SER A 108 11.85 -22.01 -9.27
N PRO A 109 12.86 -22.64 -8.64
CA PRO A 109 13.03 -22.55 -7.18
C PRO A 109 13.50 -21.15 -6.74
N ILE A 110 14.34 -20.51 -7.57
CA ILE A 110 14.82 -19.15 -7.32
C ILE A 110 13.65 -18.15 -7.36
N LYS A 111 12.65 -18.38 -8.24
CA LYS A 111 11.44 -17.53 -8.29
C LYS A 111 10.67 -17.56 -6.97
N THR A 112 10.43 -18.73 -6.39
CA THR A 112 9.70 -18.84 -5.12
C THR A 112 10.47 -18.15 -3.99
N PHE A 113 11.78 -18.33 -3.95
CA PHE A 113 12.63 -17.69 -2.94
C PHE A 113 12.61 -16.16 -3.05
N ILE A 114 12.69 -15.60 -4.27
CA ILE A 114 12.57 -14.16 -4.51
C ILE A 114 11.19 -13.65 -4.06
N LYS A 115 10.09 -14.35 -4.38
CA LYS A 115 8.74 -13.96 -3.93
C LYS A 115 8.65 -13.88 -2.41
N LEU A 116 9.23 -14.85 -1.70
CA LEU A 116 9.27 -14.87 -0.23
C LEU A 116 10.06 -13.68 0.35
N ILE A 117 11.21 -13.35 -0.25
CA ILE A 117 12.01 -12.19 0.17
C ILE A 117 11.23 -10.90 -0.05
N LEU A 118 10.62 -10.71 -1.22
CA LEU A 118 9.85 -9.51 -1.55
C LEU A 118 8.65 -9.36 -0.61
N PHE A 119 7.89 -10.43 -0.36
CA PHE A 119 6.79 -10.43 0.60
C PHE A 119 7.25 -10.05 2.01
N SER A 120 8.38 -10.60 2.45
CA SER A 120 8.96 -10.30 3.76
C SER A 120 9.39 -8.83 3.86
N LEU A 121 10.02 -8.28 2.83
CA LEU A 121 10.46 -6.89 2.78
C LEU A 121 9.27 -5.91 2.79
N ILE A 122 8.22 -6.20 2.01
CA ILE A 122 6.98 -5.41 1.98
C ILE A 122 6.33 -5.40 3.37
N SER A 123 6.19 -6.59 3.98
CA SER A 123 5.57 -6.75 5.30
C SER A 123 6.37 -6.04 6.38
N LEU A 124 7.69 -6.21 6.41
CA LEU A 124 8.57 -5.57 7.40
C LEU A 124 8.52 -4.05 7.28
N THR A 125 8.55 -3.53 6.05
CA THR A 125 8.44 -2.08 5.79
C THR A 125 7.10 -1.56 6.27
N ALA A 126 6.01 -2.26 5.95
CA ALA A 126 4.67 -1.86 6.34
C ALA A 126 4.49 -1.82 7.87
N LEU A 127 4.93 -2.88 8.55
CA LEU A 127 4.88 -2.98 10.00
C LEU A 127 5.77 -1.94 10.68
N SER A 128 6.92 -1.60 10.10
CA SER A 128 7.80 -0.53 10.61
C SER A 128 7.12 0.85 10.57
N VAL A 129 6.41 1.18 9.49
CA VAL A 129 5.64 2.43 9.40
C VAL A 129 4.49 2.44 10.41
N VAL A 130 3.76 1.33 10.53
CA VAL A 130 2.67 1.15 11.52
C VAL A 130 3.20 1.34 12.95
N TRP A 131 4.28 0.65 13.31
CA TRP A 131 4.92 0.75 14.62
C TRP A 131 5.39 2.16 14.94
N SER A 132 5.97 2.85 13.94
CA SER A 132 6.43 4.23 14.13
C SER A 132 5.31 5.19 14.53
N ARG A 133 4.04 4.91 14.20
CA ARG A 133 2.90 5.77 14.59
C ARG A 133 2.65 5.73 16.09
N VAL A 134 2.86 4.57 16.71
CA VAL A 134 2.75 4.40 18.17
C VAL A 134 4.04 4.89 18.84
N ALA A 135 5.21 4.53 18.31
CA ALA A 135 6.50 4.90 18.89
C ALA A 135 6.76 6.42 18.91
N LEU A 136 6.27 7.15 17.90
CA LEU A 136 6.34 8.62 17.86
C LEU A 136 5.22 9.29 18.67
N GLY A 137 4.29 8.53 19.25
CA GLY A 137 3.18 9.05 20.04
C GLY A 137 2.06 9.70 19.22
N TYR A 138 1.98 9.44 17.90
CA TYR A 138 0.98 10.06 17.03
C TYR A 138 -0.41 9.44 17.12
N HIS A 139 -0.48 8.16 17.47
CA HIS A 139 -1.70 7.37 17.52
C HIS A 139 -1.65 6.35 18.64
N THR A 140 -2.81 5.97 19.18
CA THR A 140 -2.91 4.83 20.10
C THR A 140 -2.80 3.50 19.34
N LYS A 141 -2.52 2.40 20.04
CA LYS A 141 -2.55 1.05 19.45
C LYS A 141 -3.91 0.75 18.79
N LYS A 142 -5.02 1.14 19.43
CA LYS A 142 -6.39 0.96 18.91
C LYS A 142 -6.58 1.67 17.57
N GLN A 143 -6.19 2.93 17.47
CA GLN A 143 -6.28 3.74 16.25
C GLN A 143 -5.47 3.14 15.09
N VAL A 144 -4.33 2.57 15.42
CA VAL A 144 -3.44 1.90 14.47
C VAL A 144 -4.06 0.59 13.99
N ILE A 145 -4.54 -0.26 14.90
CA ILE A 145 -5.17 -1.56 14.56
C ILE A 145 -6.39 -1.36 13.66
N VAL A 146 -7.28 -0.40 13.98
CA VAL A 146 -8.44 -0.13 13.12
C VAL A 146 -8.03 0.42 11.76
N GLY A 147 -6.98 1.24 11.70
CA GLY A 147 -6.37 1.64 10.44
C GLY A 147 -5.86 0.44 9.63
N MET A 148 -5.13 -0.48 10.27
CA MET A 148 -4.63 -1.70 9.61
C MET A 148 -5.77 -2.56 9.07
N ALA A 149 -6.82 -2.80 9.88
CA ALA A 149 -7.97 -3.60 9.47
C ALA A 149 -8.70 -2.98 8.26
N LEU A 150 -8.90 -1.66 8.27
CA LEU A 150 -9.50 -0.95 7.14
C LEU A 150 -8.64 -1.07 5.87
N GLY A 151 -7.32 -0.85 6.00
CA GLY A 151 -6.38 -0.99 4.88
C GLY A 151 -6.36 -2.40 4.31
N PHE A 152 -6.41 -3.41 5.18
CA PHE A 152 -6.42 -4.81 4.81
C PHE A 152 -7.64 -5.16 3.94
N TRP A 153 -8.84 -4.83 4.41
CA TRP A 153 -10.07 -5.12 3.68
C TRP A 153 -10.17 -4.33 2.38
N LEU A 154 -9.85 -3.04 2.40
CA LEU A 154 -9.87 -2.23 1.18
C LEU A 154 -8.84 -2.73 0.16
N GLY A 155 -7.65 -3.19 0.60
CA GLY A 155 -6.65 -3.80 -0.26
C GLY A 155 -7.17 -5.05 -0.97
N ILE A 156 -7.79 -5.96 -0.22
CA ILE A 156 -8.42 -7.17 -0.78
C ILE A 156 -9.52 -6.80 -1.78
N ILE A 157 -10.44 -5.91 -1.40
CA ILE A 157 -11.57 -5.52 -2.25
C ILE A 157 -11.06 -4.89 -3.54
N TRP A 158 -10.14 -3.93 -3.45
CA TRP A 158 -9.61 -3.23 -4.62
C TRP A 158 -8.85 -4.16 -5.55
N TYR A 159 -8.09 -5.11 -5.00
CA TYR A 159 -7.40 -6.15 -5.76
C TYR A 159 -8.37 -7.11 -6.46
N ARG A 160 -9.42 -7.53 -5.76
CA ARG A 160 -10.46 -8.39 -6.35
C ARG A 160 -11.22 -7.70 -7.47
N LEU A 161 -11.49 -6.41 -7.36
CA LEU A 161 -12.08 -5.63 -8.46
C LEU A 161 -11.14 -5.58 -9.67
N TRP A 162 -9.83 -5.44 -9.44
CA TRP A 162 -8.84 -5.54 -10.52
C TRP A 162 -8.90 -6.89 -11.23
N TRP A 163 -8.77 -7.97 -10.47
CA TRP A 163 -8.76 -9.33 -11.01
C TRP A 163 -10.12 -9.78 -11.58
N GLY A 164 -11.22 -9.29 -11.03
CA GLY A 164 -12.56 -9.64 -11.49
C GLY A 164 -12.91 -9.02 -12.83
N TYR A 165 -12.53 -7.76 -13.05
CA TYR A 165 -12.93 -6.98 -14.22
C TYR A 165 -11.83 -6.92 -15.29
N TRP A 166 -10.59 -6.66 -14.91
CA TRP A 166 -9.56 -6.25 -15.87
C TRP A 166 -8.65 -7.39 -16.32
N SER A 167 -8.31 -8.35 -15.45
CA SER A 167 -7.46 -9.47 -15.89
C SER A 167 -8.17 -10.33 -16.94
N LYS A 168 -9.49 -10.52 -16.84
CA LYS A 168 -10.26 -11.27 -17.84
C LYS A 168 -10.39 -10.55 -19.19
N THR A 169 -10.52 -9.22 -19.20
CA THR A 169 -10.70 -8.45 -20.44
C THR A 169 -9.40 -8.22 -21.20
N TRP A 170 -8.28 -8.07 -20.51
CA TRP A 170 -6.98 -7.84 -21.14
C TRP A 170 -6.31 -9.16 -21.58
N ILE A 171 -6.41 -10.23 -20.79
CA ILE A 171 -5.88 -11.55 -21.17
C ILE A 171 -6.69 -12.17 -22.33
N GLY A 172 -7.99 -11.87 -22.43
CA GLY A 172 -8.84 -12.37 -23.51
C GLY A 172 -8.57 -11.77 -24.90
N GLN A 173 -7.87 -10.64 -25.01
CA GLN A 173 -7.58 -10.02 -26.31
C GLN A 173 -6.30 -10.54 -26.99
N GLU A 174 -5.34 -11.09 -26.23
CA GLU A 174 -4.11 -11.64 -26.84
C GLU A 174 -4.33 -12.98 -27.55
N TYR A 175 -5.41 -13.71 -27.27
CA TYR A 175 -5.72 -15.00 -27.91
C TYR A 175 -6.56 -14.91 -29.18
N HIS A 176 -6.95 -13.71 -29.62
CA HIS A 176 -7.71 -13.50 -30.86
C HIS A 176 -6.89 -12.85 -31.98
N LEU A 177 -5.57 -12.71 -31.80
CA LEU A 177 -4.66 -12.11 -32.77
C LEU A 177 -3.56 -13.06 -33.29
N PHE A 178 -3.76 -14.37 -33.17
CA PHE A 178 -2.98 -15.38 -33.89
C PHE A 178 -3.89 -16.45 -34.49
#